data_AF-A0A942I001-F1
#
_entry.id   AF-A0A942I001-F1
#
_cell.length_a   1.000
_cell.length_b   1.000
_cell.length_c   1.000
_cell.angle_alpha   90.00
_cell.angle_beta   90.00
_cell.angle_gamma   90.00
#
_symmetry.space_group_name_H-M   'P 1'
#
loop_
_entity.id
_entity.type
_entity.pdbx_description
1 polymer ?
#
loop_
_entity_poly.entity_id
_entity_poly.type
_entity_poly.pdbx_seq_one_letter_code
_entity_poly.pdbx_strand_id
1 'polypeptide(L)'
;MSIKKNAFTLLGASIIALSITACVHNQVAKNDTTVQEREPAAQEDSASGVKYSEMKIEDGHTTLINLKTKDVESPVVSPDGRKIIVVGDLGGAPVDLLVKDLTNPEDLGTKISRGPLDIFIKGAFLANGDEIVACELDYKVGALTKTVANYVKSKDWDPIGYRSVISFYSNGKKRGQLDASAFGLPDKTFLQHPRVSPNQKWMTFYVQPGTEAPTTTTQGIYLYNFATKKTFYLGNYPDKHPTWDARGEKIFFHEQGKMGNIEVARIGYYDLAISNDDVKVNKRVVFAGAGRPLGETYIYQKHPAYHAGLNLVFFHIKEGKDCATDGPKCHKAFAAYSMDNPKHAPVEIKLAYKGDKVAHTQHVDVSEQPDSPLYLIGRVNGDKAGKLLSVDYAALQQVRDEFNH
;
A
#
# COMPACT_ATOMS: atom_id res chain seq x y z
N MET A 1 28.95 23.67 54.26
CA MET A 1 28.65 22.23 54.19
C MET A 1 27.15 22.06 53.97
N SER A 2 26.77 21.61 52.78
CA SER A 2 25.60 20.80 52.42
C SER A 2 24.21 20.98 53.11
N ILE A 3 23.25 21.38 52.26
CA ILE A 3 21.88 20.82 52.04
C ILE A 3 20.79 20.95 53.13
N LYS A 4 19.64 21.54 52.72
CA LYS A 4 18.27 20.94 52.72
C LYS A 4 17.29 21.90 51.99
N LYS A 5 16.62 21.45 50.91
CA LYS A 5 15.24 20.89 50.80
C LYS A 5 14.16 21.97 50.98
N ASN A 6 13.01 22.04 50.28
CA ASN A 6 12.39 21.36 49.14
C ASN A 6 11.06 22.10 48.86
N ALA A 7 10.47 21.81 47.69
CA ALA A 7 9.04 21.88 47.34
C ALA A 7 8.46 23.23 46.87
N PHE A 8 8.02 23.23 45.61
CA PHE A 8 7.00 24.15 45.09
C PHE A 8 5.87 23.34 44.45
N THR A 9 4.66 23.76 44.79
CA THR A 9 3.37 23.11 44.56
C THR A 9 2.79 23.55 43.20
N LEU A 10 2.17 22.61 42.49
CA LEU A 10 1.36 22.83 41.29
C LEU A 10 0.00 23.45 41.66
N LEU A 11 -0.46 24.45 40.91
CA LEU A 11 -1.84 24.93 40.91
C LEU A 11 -2.42 24.82 39.51
N GLY A 12 -3.57 24.13 39.43
CA GLY A 12 -4.33 23.91 38.20
C GLY A 12 -5.15 25.12 37.79
N ALA A 13 -5.62 25.09 36.53
CA ALA A 13 -6.63 26.01 36.02
C ALA A 13 -7.70 25.22 35.28
N SER A 14 -8.95 25.59 35.59
CA SER A 14 -10.19 24.96 35.22
C SER A 14 -10.72 25.39 33.84
N ILE A 15 -11.61 24.54 33.35
CA ILE A 15 -12.42 24.59 32.12
C ILE A 15 -13.49 25.69 32.20
N ILE A 16 -13.71 26.41 31.10
CA ILE A 16 -14.98 27.10 30.80
C ILE A 16 -15.40 26.76 29.36
N ALA A 17 -16.64 26.31 29.24
CA ALA A 17 -17.32 25.97 27.99
C ALA A 17 -17.84 27.22 27.26
N LEU A 18 -17.87 27.17 25.93
CA LEU A 18 -18.63 28.11 25.12
C LEU A 18 -19.32 27.36 23.97
N SER A 19 -20.65 27.44 24.01
CA SER A 19 -21.59 26.96 23.00
C SER A 19 -21.59 27.92 21.82
N ILE A 20 -21.33 27.43 20.60
CA ILE A 20 -21.70 28.14 19.37
C ILE A 20 -22.34 27.14 18.42
N THR A 21 -23.65 27.29 18.26
CA THR A 21 -24.44 26.70 17.18
C THR A 21 -24.19 27.54 15.93
N ALA A 22 -23.57 26.94 14.90
CA ALA A 22 -23.56 27.50 13.56
C ALA A 22 -23.82 26.36 12.56
N CYS A 23 -24.98 26.41 11.93
CA CYS A 23 -25.34 25.61 10.77
C CYS A 23 -24.31 25.85 9.66
N VAL A 24 -23.46 24.86 9.38
CA VAL A 24 -22.75 24.78 8.11
C VAL A 24 -23.52 23.81 7.23
N HIS A 25 -24.01 24.34 6.12
CA HIS A 25 -24.70 23.58 5.09
C HIS A 25 -23.79 22.47 4.56
N ASN A 26 -24.20 21.24 4.82
CA ASN A 26 -23.72 20.03 4.17
C ASN A 26 -23.91 20.15 2.66
N GLN A 27 -22.81 20.19 1.93
CA GLN A 27 -22.74 19.58 0.60
C GLN A 27 -21.65 18.51 0.61
N VAL A 28 -21.83 17.49 1.47
CA VAL A 28 -21.36 16.16 1.11
C VAL A 28 -22.37 15.67 0.07
N ALA A 29 -21.94 15.60 -1.18
CA ALA A 29 -22.71 14.94 -2.22
C ALA A 29 -23.07 13.54 -1.70
N LYS A 30 -24.36 13.31 -1.47
CA LYS A 30 -24.91 11.95 -1.35
C LYS A 30 -24.70 11.30 -2.70
N ASN A 31 -23.56 10.67 -2.92
CA ASN A 31 -23.42 9.76 -4.03
C ASN A 31 -24.20 8.49 -3.70
N ASP A 32 -25.09 8.20 -4.64
CA ASP A 32 -26.04 7.11 -4.65
C ASP A 32 -25.44 5.76 -4.25
N THR A 33 -26.31 4.98 -3.61
CA THR A 33 -26.21 3.55 -3.30
C THR A 33 -25.31 2.80 -4.28
N THR A 34 -24.06 2.54 -3.89
CA THR A 34 -23.17 1.62 -4.62
C THR A 34 -23.82 0.24 -4.57
N VAL A 35 -24.30 -0.25 -5.71
CA VAL A 35 -24.83 -1.62 -5.80
C VAL A 35 -23.65 -2.57 -5.65
N GLN A 36 -23.56 -3.22 -4.48
CA GLN A 36 -22.61 -4.30 -4.26
C GLN A 36 -23.10 -5.53 -5.02
N GLU A 37 -22.75 -5.64 -6.30
CA GLU A 37 -22.86 -6.90 -7.00
C GLU A 37 -21.72 -7.82 -6.57
N ARG A 38 -22.04 -8.82 -5.76
CA ARG A 38 -21.17 -10.00 -5.62
C ARG A 38 -21.37 -10.83 -6.88
N GLU A 39 -20.30 -11.18 -7.59
CA GLU A 39 -20.44 -12.19 -8.64
C GLU A 39 -20.94 -13.50 -8.00
N PRO A 40 -21.91 -14.20 -8.64
CA PRO A 40 -22.44 -15.42 -8.10
C PRO A 40 -21.31 -16.44 -7.93
N ALA A 41 -21.29 -17.10 -6.76
CA ALA A 41 -20.47 -18.28 -6.57
C ALA A 41 -20.84 -19.29 -7.67
N ALA A 42 -19.85 -19.68 -8.47
CA ALA A 42 -20.05 -20.80 -9.38
C ALA A 42 -20.49 -22.01 -8.54
N GLN A 43 -21.58 -22.61 -8.98
CA GLN A 43 -22.12 -23.85 -8.47
C GLN A 43 -21.02 -24.92 -8.50
N GLU A 44 -20.97 -25.73 -7.43
CA GLU A 44 -19.98 -26.75 -7.17
C GLU A 44 -19.56 -27.53 -8.42
N ASP A 45 -18.29 -27.41 -8.79
CA ASP A 45 -17.57 -28.52 -9.38
C ASP A 45 -16.23 -28.68 -8.64
N SER A 46 -16.06 -29.89 -8.13
CA SER A 46 -15.06 -30.30 -7.17
C SER A 46 -13.64 -30.28 -7.75
N ALA A 47 -12.83 -29.29 -7.34
CA ALA A 47 -11.39 -29.44 -7.17
C ALA A 47 -10.88 -28.35 -6.22
N SER A 48 -10.74 -28.68 -4.93
CA SER A 48 -10.16 -27.82 -3.89
C SER A 48 -8.64 -27.60 -4.04
N GLY A 49 -8.09 -27.69 -5.26
CA GLY A 49 -6.66 -27.64 -5.49
C GLY A 49 -6.20 -26.21 -5.77
N VAL A 50 -5.47 -25.60 -4.83
CA VAL A 50 -4.53 -24.54 -5.19
C VAL A 50 -3.59 -25.13 -6.23
N LYS A 51 -3.59 -24.57 -7.46
CA LYS A 51 -2.55 -24.89 -8.44
C LYS A 51 -1.26 -24.23 -7.96
N TYR A 52 -0.18 -25.01 -7.93
CA TYR A 52 1.14 -24.54 -7.54
C TYR A 52 1.96 -24.30 -8.80
N SER A 53 2.47 -23.09 -8.95
CA SER A 53 3.51 -22.77 -9.92
C SER A 53 4.83 -22.53 -9.19
N GLU A 54 5.90 -23.19 -9.64
CA GLU A 54 7.25 -22.87 -9.18
C GLU A 54 7.94 -22.01 -10.23
N MET A 55 8.35 -20.79 -9.83
CA MET A 55 9.14 -19.90 -10.65
C MET A 55 10.59 -19.89 -10.17
N LYS A 56 11.49 -20.33 -11.05
CA LYS A 56 12.94 -20.25 -10.82
C LYS A 56 13.46 -18.90 -11.28
N ILE A 57 14.22 -18.24 -10.42
CA ILE A 57 14.99 -17.03 -10.71
C ILE A 57 16.46 -17.47 -10.89
N GLU A 58 16.88 -17.67 -12.15
CA GLU A 58 18.26 -18.06 -12.51
C GLU A 58 19.17 -16.83 -12.75
N ASP A 59 20.47 -17.06 -12.97
CA ASP A 59 21.60 -16.10 -12.90
C ASP A 59 21.57 -14.87 -13.85
N GLY A 60 20.45 -14.58 -14.51
CA GLY A 60 20.23 -13.36 -15.31
C GLY A 60 19.55 -12.21 -14.55
N HIS A 61 19.08 -12.42 -13.32
CA HIS A 61 18.18 -11.48 -12.63
C HIS A 61 18.86 -10.85 -11.41
N THR A 62 19.26 -9.60 -11.62
CA THR A 62 20.10 -8.78 -10.74
C THR A 62 19.53 -8.69 -9.33
N THR A 63 20.33 -9.04 -8.31
CA THR A 63 20.15 -8.44 -6.99
C THR A 63 20.38 -6.95 -7.15
N LEU A 64 19.31 -6.18 -7.31
CA LEU A 64 19.42 -4.76 -7.62
C LEU A 64 20.00 -3.98 -6.45
N ILE A 65 19.69 -4.39 -5.21
CA ILE A 65 20.18 -3.77 -3.98
C ILE A 65 20.26 -4.82 -2.85
N ASN A 66 21.41 -4.90 -2.18
CA ASN A 66 21.52 -5.60 -0.89
C ASN A 66 21.08 -4.64 0.22
N LEU A 67 19.85 -4.82 0.70
CA LEU A 67 19.27 -3.97 1.72
C LEU A 67 19.74 -4.48 3.08
N LYS A 68 20.75 -3.80 3.65
CA LYS A 68 21.36 -4.18 4.94
C LYS A 68 20.40 -4.10 6.14
N THR A 69 19.19 -3.54 5.96
CA THR A 69 18.23 -3.26 7.03
C THR A 69 16.95 -4.09 6.89
N LYS A 70 16.24 -4.29 8.01
CA LYS A 70 15.04 -5.13 8.09
C LYS A 70 13.74 -4.39 7.72
N ASP A 71 13.79 -3.06 7.65
CA ASP A 71 12.63 -2.17 7.59
C ASP A 71 12.60 -1.40 6.27
N VAL A 72 12.73 -2.14 5.18
CA VAL A 72 12.56 -1.61 3.84
C VAL A 72 11.17 -1.95 3.34
N GLU A 73 10.43 -0.93 2.98
CA GLU A 73 9.06 -1.02 2.53
C GLU A 73 8.89 -0.65 1.04
N SER A 74 7.93 -1.33 0.42
CA SER A 74 7.31 -1.03 -0.88
C SER A 74 8.25 -0.51 -1.98
N PRO A 75 8.79 -1.40 -2.85
CA PRO A 75 9.33 -0.93 -4.11
C PRO A 75 8.20 -0.29 -4.92
N VAL A 76 8.51 0.79 -5.63
CA VAL A 76 7.64 1.32 -6.68
C VAL A 76 8.47 1.62 -7.91
N VAL A 77 8.07 1.10 -9.05
CA VAL A 77 8.81 1.18 -10.31
C VAL A 77 8.24 2.32 -11.15
N SER A 78 9.09 3.04 -11.87
CA SER A 78 8.64 4.08 -12.79
C SER A 78 7.83 3.46 -13.95
N PRO A 79 6.89 4.22 -14.56
CA PRO A 79 6.07 3.72 -15.66
C PRO A 79 6.85 3.13 -16.84
N ASP A 80 8.05 3.66 -17.11
CA ASP A 80 8.97 3.18 -18.15
C ASP A 80 9.84 1.99 -17.73
N GLY A 81 9.76 1.55 -16.47
CA GLY A 81 10.58 0.46 -15.93
C GLY A 81 12.06 0.79 -15.71
N ARG A 82 12.46 2.07 -15.85
CA ARG A 82 13.88 2.46 -15.78
C ARG A 82 14.34 2.85 -14.39
N LYS A 83 13.44 3.18 -13.47
CA LYS A 83 13.77 3.61 -12.12
C LYS A 83 12.93 2.88 -11.10
N ILE A 84 13.47 2.82 -9.88
CA ILE A 84 12.74 2.32 -8.72
C ILE A 84 12.90 3.27 -7.56
N ILE A 85 11.83 3.45 -6.80
CA ILE A 85 11.88 4.01 -5.45
C ILE A 85 11.66 2.95 -4.40
N VAL A 86 12.35 3.12 -3.29
CA VAL A 86 12.23 2.26 -2.13
C VAL A 86 12.24 3.14 -0.88
N VAL A 87 11.34 2.88 0.07
CA VAL A 87 11.24 3.64 1.32
C VAL A 87 11.70 2.76 2.48
N GLY A 88 12.63 3.20 3.31
CA GLY A 88 13.08 2.37 4.44
C GLY A 88 14.14 3.05 5.32
N ASP A 89 14.51 2.39 6.42
CA ASP A 89 15.74 2.75 7.14
C ASP A 89 16.93 2.34 6.26
N LEU A 90 17.66 3.32 5.73
CA LEU A 90 18.76 3.09 4.78
C LEU A 90 20.13 3.46 5.36
N GLY A 91 20.30 3.38 6.67
CA GLY A 91 21.58 3.63 7.34
C GLY A 91 21.50 4.50 8.59
N GLY A 92 20.37 4.46 9.29
CA GLY A 92 20.08 5.24 10.50
C GLY A 92 18.78 6.02 10.32
N ALA A 93 17.83 5.82 11.24
CA ALA A 93 16.59 6.58 11.33
C ALA A 93 16.86 8.10 11.20
N PRO A 94 16.04 8.86 10.45
CA PRO A 94 14.69 8.55 9.96
C PRO A 94 14.56 7.73 8.66
N VAL A 95 13.33 7.29 8.33
CA VAL A 95 12.99 6.53 7.11
C VAL A 95 13.18 7.40 5.86
N ASP A 96 14.08 6.97 4.98
CA ASP A 96 14.48 7.70 3.77
C ASP A 96 13.83 7.13 2.51
N LEU A 97 13.84 7.93 1.44
CA LEU A 97 13.45 7.49 0.10
C LEU A 97 14.70 7.34 -0.78
N LEU A 98 14.93 6.15 -1.32
CA LEU A 98 15.99 5.89 -2.29
C LEU A 98 15.41 5.86 -3.68
N VAL A 99 16.05 6.56 -4.62
CA VAL A 99 15.75 6.48 -6.05
C VAL A 99 16.93 5.81 -6.76
N LYS A 100 16.71 4.74 -7.51
CA LYS A 100 17.76 4.06 -8.27
C LYS A 100 17.39 3.92 -9.74
N ASP A 101 18.36 4.14 -10.62
CA ASP A 101 18.33 3.81 -12.03
C ASP A 101 18.58 2.30 -12.22
N LEU A 102 17.61 1.62 -12.81
CA LEU A 102 17.63 0.19 -13.10
C LEU A 102 18.39 -0.13 -14.39
N THR A 103 18.62 0.86 -15.25
CA THR A 103 19.40 0.70 -16.50
C THR A 103 20.90 0.72 -16.24
N ASN A 104 21.32 1.24 -15.08
CA ASN A 104 22.71 1.28 -14.65
C ASN A 104 22.94 0.38 -13.42
N PRO A 105 23.53 -0.81 -13.59
CA PRO A 105 23.76 -1.73 -12.46
C PRO A 105 24.69 -1.14 -11.39
N GLU A 106 25.59 -0.23 -11.78
CA GLU A 106 26.52 0.47 -10.90
C GLU A 106 25.89 1.65 -10.14
N ASP A 107 24.64 2.02 -10.45
CA ASP A 107 23.97 3.08 -9.72
C ASP A 107 23.72 2.65 -8.26
N LEU A 108 24.31 3.40 -7.34
CA LEU A 108 24.11 3.21 -5.90
C LEU A 108 22.79 3.81 -5.41
N GLY A 109 22.13 4.58 -6.27
CA GLY A 109 20.90 5.30 -5.99
C GLY A 109 21.14 6.64 -5.31
N THR A 110 20.21 7.56 -5.54
CA THR A 110 20.15 8.86 -4.88
C THR A 110 19.27 8.76 -3.65
N LYS A 111 19.85 9.00 -2.47
CA LYS A 111 19.14 9.10 -1.21
C LYS A 111 18.47 10.47 -1.08
N ILE A 112 17.17 10.48 -0.91
CA ILE A 112 16.38 11.66 -0.52
C ILE A 112 16.12 11.55 0.98
N SER A 113 16.90 12.31 1.75
CA SER A 113 16.69 12.47 3.18
C SER A 113 15.95 13.77 3.49
N ARG A 114 15.29 13.78 4.64
CA ARG A 114 14.71 14.98 5.24
C ARG A 114 15.33 15.29 6.59
N GLY A 115 14.75 16.26 7.32
CA GLY A 115 15.19 16.60 8.65
C GLY A 115 15.09 15.41 9.60
N PRO A 116 15.72 15.48 10.78
CA PRO A 116 15.83 14.36 11.71
C PRO A 116 14.49 13.85 12.29
N LEU A 117 13.40 14.58 12.04
CA LEU A 117 12.05 14.29 12.53
C LEU A 117 11.05 14.02 11.40
N ASP A 118 11.51 13.94 10.16
CA ASP A 118 10.63 13.73 9.01
C ASP A 118 10.80 12.30 8.52
N ILE A 119 9.70 11.60 8.23
CA ILE A 119 9.77 10.24 7.68
C ILE A 119 9.00 10.13 6.38
N PHE A 120 9.58 9.40 5.42
CA PHE A 120 8.84 8.92 4.25
C PHE A 120 8.01 7.69 4.63
N ILE A 121 6.81 7.61 4.08
CA ILE A 121 5.88 6.49 4.30
C ILE A 121 5.75 5.65 3.04
N LYS A 122 5.44 6.29 1.92
CA LYS A 122 5.32 5.69 0.59
C LYS A 122 5.61 6.72 -0.48
N GLY A 123 5.95 6.26 -1.68
CA GLY A 123 5.94 7.10 -2.87
C GLY A 123 5.28 6.43 -4.06
N ALA A 124 5.17 7.19 -5.14
CA ALA A 124 4.87 6.74 -6.49
C ALA A 124 5.51 7.69 -7.50
N PHE A 125 5.75 7.19 -8.72
CA PHE A 125 6.18 8.02 -9.83
C PHE A 125 4.99 8.70 -10.54
N LEU A 126 5.25 9.84 -11.15
CA LEU A 126 4.41 10.41 -12.22
C LEU A 126 4.76 9.75 -13.57
N ALA A 127 3.95 9.96 -14.61
CA ALA A 127 4.12 9.35 -15.94
C ALA A 127 5.49 9.61 -16.56
N ASN A 128 6.07 10.78 -16.28
CA ASN A 128 7.37 11.13 -16.81
C ASN A 128 8.52 10.28 -16.25
N GLY A 129 8.27 9.47 -15.21
CA GLY A 129 9.28 8.60 -14.58
C GLY A 129 10.35 9.35 -13.77
N ASP A 130 10.31 10.68 -13.75
CA ASP A 130 11.32 11.54 -13.12
C ASP A 130 10.81 12.23 -11.85
N GLU A 131 9.50 12.48 -11.81
CA GLU A 131 8.84 13.12 -10.69
C GLU A 131 8.21 12.08 -9.78
N ILE A 132 8.31 12.35 -8.47
CA ILE A 132 7.85 11.45 -7.41
C ILE A 132 6.82 12.20 -6.58
N VAL A 133 5.70 11.54 -6.31
CA VAL A 133 4.77 11.92 -5.25
C VAL A 133 5.01 11.04 -4.04
N ALA A 134 5.16 11.64 -2.86
CA ALA A 134 5.49 10.91 -1.63
C ALA A 134 4.58 11.30 -0.47
N CYS A 135 4.09 10.31 0.27
CA CYS A 135 3.47 10.54 1.58
C CYS A 135 4.56 10.63 2.64
N GLU A 136 4.47 11.66 3.46
CA GLU A 136 5.41 11.96 4.53
C GLU A 136 4.67 12.27 5.83
N LEU A 137 5.37 12.05 6.94
CA LEU A 137 5.00 12.61 8.24
C LEU A 137 6.07 13.59 8.70
N ASP A 138 5.65 14.84 8.94
CA ASP A 138 6.44 15.86 9.62
C ASP A 138 6.14 15.79 11.13
N TYR A 139 7.06 15.29 11.96
CA TYR A 139 6.83 15.23 13.41
C TYR A 139 7.13 16.57 14.09
N LYS A 140 6.25 16.97 15.01
CA LYS A 140 6.55 18.05 15.94
C LYS A 140 7.63 17.59 16.93
N VAL A 141 8.41 18.54 17.47
CA VAL A 141 9.43 18.26 18.47
C VAL A 141 8.82 17.49 19.66
N GLY A 142 9.45 16.38 20.05
CA GLY A 142 8.98 15.49 21.13
C GLY A 142 7.83 14.55 20.76
N ALA A 143 7.23 14.69 19.58
CA ALA A 143 6.13 13.85 19.11
C ALA A 143 6.61 12.47 18.61
N LEU A 144 7.80 12.42 18.01
CA LEU A 144 8.45 11.16 17.62
C LEU A 144 8.72 10.28 18.84
N THR A 145 9.20 10.84 19.95
CA THR A 145 9.42 10.10 21.20
C THR A 145 8.11 9.51 21.74
N LYS A 146 7.00 10.26 21.68
CA LYS A 146 5.68 9.76 22.07
C LYS A 146 5.21 8.62 21.17
N THR A 147 5.43 8.76 19.85
CA THR A 147 5.12 7.72 18.87
C THR A 147 5.89 6.43 19.14
N VAL A 148 7.21 6.52 19.34
CA VAL A 148 8.05 5.38 19.68
C VAL A 148 7.62 4.76 21.02
N ALA A 149 7.34 5.57 22.04
CA ALA A 149 6.85 5.07 23.32
C ALA A 149 5.49 4.36 23.19
N ASN A 150 4.59 4.88 22.34
CA ASN A 150 3.31 4.26 22.05
C ASN A 150 3.49 2.93 21.32
N TYR A 151 4.34 2.88 20.29
CA TYR A 151 4.67 1.67 19.56
C TYR A 151 5.28 0.58 20.47
N VAL A 152 6.21 0.95 21.36
CA VAL A 152 6.81 0.00 22.30
C VAL A 152 5.75 -0.65 23.20
N LYS A 153 4.72 0.12 23.62
CA LYS A 153 3.63 -0.30 24.49
C LYS A 153 2.54 -1.11 23.77
N SER A 154 2.03 -0.62 22.64
CA SER A 154 0.90 -1.21 21.93
C SER A 154 1.30 -2.26 20.90
N LYS A 155 2.57 -2.24 20.44
CA LYS A 155 3.06 -2.93 19.25
C LYS A 155 2.41 -2.48 17.93
N ASP A 156 1.60 -1.43 17.97
CA ASP A 156 0.99 -0.83 16.79
C ASP A 156 1.63 0.53 16.51
N TRP A 157 2.00 0.74 15.24
CA TRP A 157 2.56 2.02 14.80
C TRP A 157 1.42 3.00 14.56
N ASP A 158 1.10 3.78 15.59
CA ASP A 158 0.13 4.87 15.53
C ASP A 158 0.86 6.20 15.81
N PRO A 159 1.15 6.99 14.76
CA PRO A 159 1.92 8.21 14.90
C PRO A 159 1.18 9.24 15.74
N ILE A 160 1.89 9.95 16.62
CA ILE A 160 1.32 10.97 17.51
C ILE A 160 1.98 12.31 17.20
N GLY A 161 1.19 13.39 17.17
CA GLY A 161 1.69 14.76 17.02
C GLY A 161 2.45 15.03 15.71
N TYR A 162 1.97 14.43 14.62
CA TYR A 162 2.51 14.59 13.27
C TYR A 162 1.62 15.51 12.41
N ARG A 163 2.18 15.98 11.30
CA ARG A 163 1.42 16.50 10.14
C ARG A 163 1.66 15.55 8.98
N SER A 164 0.60 14.99 8.40
CA SER A 164 0.72 14.16 7.20
C SER A 164 0.62 15.04 5.96
N VAL A 165 1.53 14.83 5.02
CA VAL A 165 1.59 15.59 3.78
C VAL A 165 1.86 14.66 2.60
N ILE A 166 1.41 15.10 1.43
CA ILE A 166 1.80 14.55 0.13
C ILE A 166 2.71 15.58 -0.54
N SER A 167 3.99 15.23 -0.72
CA SER A 167 4.98 16.10 -1.37
C SER A 167 5.28 15.67 -2.79
N PHE A 168 5.79 16.61 -3.57
CA PHE A 168 6.23 16.40 -4.93
C PHE A 168 7.73 16.63 -5.03
N TYR A 169 8.44 15.72 -5.67
CA TYR A 169 9.87 15.77 -5.89
C TYR A 169 10.20 15.70 -7.37
N SER A 170 11.24 16.43 -7.77
CA SER A 170 11.85 16.35 -9.10
C SER A 170 13.36 16.41 -8.92
N ASN A 171 14.10 15.47 -9.49
CA ASN A 171 15.55 15.39 -9.39
C ASN A 171 16.06 15.47 -7.93
N GLY A 172 15.41 14.72 -7.03
CA GLY A 172 15.77 14.70 -5.60
C GLY A 172 15.35 15.94 -4.80
N LYS A 173 14.77 16.96 -5.43
CA LYS A 173 14.40 18.23 -4.78
C LYS A 173 12.89 18.34 -4.61
N LYS A 174 12.46 18.73 -3.41
CA LYS A 174 11.06 19.02 -3.10
C LYS A 174 10.59 20.25 -3.88
N ARG A 175 9.47 20.12 -4.59
CA ARG A 175 8.85 21.17 -5.44
C ARG A 175 7.63 21.79 -4.78
N GLY A 176 6.92 21.02 -3.97
CA GLY A 176 5.72 21.45 -3.27
C GLY A 176 5.17 20.35 -2.36
N GLN A 177 4.12 20.68 -1.62
CA GLN A 177 3.40 19.74 -0.79
C GLN A 177 1.93 20.14 -0.62
N LEU A 178 1.10 19.16 -0.33
CA LEU A 178 -0.31 19.29 0.04
C LEU A 178 -0.50 18.59 1.39
N ASP A 179 -1.18 19.23 2.33
CA ASP A 179 -1.57 18.59 3.59
C ASP A 179 -3.01 18.08 3.51
N ALA A 180 -3.49 17.46 4.60
CA ALA A 180 -4.85 16.96 4.70
C ALA A 180 -5.92 18.01 4.34
N SER A 181 -5.71 19.27 4.73
CA SER A 181 -6.66 20.36 4.48
C SER A 181 -6.86 20.65 2.98
N ALA A 182 -5.82 20.48 2.18
CA ALA A 182 -5.90 20.60 0.72
C ALA A 182 -6.85 19.57 0.08
N PHE A 183 -7.14 18.48 0.79
CA PHE A 183 -8.07 17.44 0.36
C PHE A 183 -9.46 17.57 1.01
N GLY A 184 -9.70 18.62 1.80
CA GLY A 184 -10.91 18.76 2.61
C GLY A 184 -10.96 17.81 3.82
N LEU A 185 -9.80 17.33 4.28
CA LEU A 185 -9.66 16.40 5.39
C LEU A 185 -9.09 17.11 6.63
N PRO A 186 -9.39 16.63 7.86
CA PRO A 186 -8.83 17.21 9.07
C PRO A 186 -7.29 17.08 9.16
N ASP A 187 -6.62 18.05 9.78
CA ASP A 187 -5.14 18.16 9.89
C ASP A 187 -4.42 16.97 10.57
N LYS A 188 -5.18 16.05 11.18
CA LYS A 188 -4.68 14.85 11.87
C LYS A 188 -5.02 13.55 11.14
N THR A 189 -5.29 13.67 9.86
CA THR A 189 -5.54 12.53 8.97
C THR A 189 -4.22 11.94 8.50
N PHE A 190 -4.08 10.61 8.55
CA PHE A 190 -2.92 9.94 8.01
C PHE A 190 -3.13 9.62 6.52
N LEU A 191 -2.35 10.27 5.66
CA LEU A 191 -2.34 10.06 4.21
C LEU A 191 -1.29 9.00 3.84
N GLN A 192 -1.69 7.98 3.09
CA GLN A 192 -0.84 6.84 2.74
C GLN A 192 -1.07 6.36 1.31
N HIS A 193 -0.15 5.54 0.80
CA HIS A 193 -0.28 4.81 -0.47
C HIS A 193 -0.69 5.67 -1.67
N PRO A 194 0.05 6.74 -1.99
CA PRO A 194 -0.25 7.51 -3.18
C PRO A 194 0.01 6.63 -4.41
N ARG A 195 -0.90 6.68 -5.38
CA ARG A 195 -0.72 6.16 -6.74
C ARG A 195 -1.33 7.14 -7.72
N VAL A 196 -0.70 7.30 -8.87
CA VAL A 196 -1.16 8.21 -9.91
C VAL A 196 -1.75 7.40 -11.04
N SER A 197 -2.88 7.86 -11.59
CA SER A 197 -3.51 7.24 -12.74
C SER A 197 -2.60 7.33 -13.97
N PRO A 198 -2.63 6.38 -14.91
CA PRO A 198 -1.80 6.43 -16.12
C PRO A 198 -1.92 7.75 -16.89
N ASN A 199 -3.12 8.33 -16.97
CA ASN A 199 -3.37 9.61 -17.64
C ASN A 199 -2.92 10.86 -16.87
N GLN A 200 -2.32 10.71 -15.69
CA GLN A 200 -1.78 11.77 -14.82
C GLN A 200 -2.78 12.82 -14.31
N LYS A 201 -4.08 12.61 -14.51
CA LYS A 201 -5.09 13.55 -14.03
C LYS A 201 -5.49 13.30 -12.58
N TRP A 202 -5.31 12.07 -12.10
CA TRP A 202 -5.81 11.62 -10.82
C TRP A 202 -4.73 11.01 -9.95
N MET A 203 -4.83 11.24 -8.65
CA MET A 203 -4.06 10.55 -7.63
C MET A 203 -5.01 9.84 -6.67
N THR A 204 -4.82 8.54 -6.48
CA THR A 204 -5.44 7.81 -5.39
C THR A 204 -4.55 7.85 -4.17
N PHE A 205 -5.16 7.91 -2.99
CA PHE A 205 -4.47 7.74 -1.72
C PHE A 205 -5.42 7.10 -0.70
N TYR A 206 -4.85 6.44 0.29
CA TYR A 206 -5.57 5.87 1.40
C TYR A 206 -5.53 6.82 2.59
N VAL A 207 -6.69 6.98 3.23
CA VAL A 207 -6.87 7.76 4.45
C VAL A 207 -7.10 6.82 5.61
N GLN A 208 -6.27 6.97 6.64
CA GLN A 208 -6.49 6.36 7.95
C GLN A 208 -6.72 7.46 9.00
N PRO A 209 -7.80 7.41 9.78
CA PRO A 209 -7.96 8.28 10.94
C PRO A 209 -6.82 8.01 11.94
N GLY A 210 -6.03 9.03 12.29
CA GLY A 210 -5.09 8.92 13.41
C GLY A 210 -5.81 8.87 14.76
N THR A 211 -5.11 8.51 15.84
CA THR A 211 -5.70 8.47 17.20
C THR A 211 -6.42 9.75 17.60
N GLU A 212 -5.90 10.88 17.11
CA GLU A 212 -6.40 12.22 17.43
C GLU A 212 -7.33 12.79 16.34
N ALA A 213 -7.60 12.05 15.28
CA ALA A 213 -8.48 12.50 14.21
C ALA A 213 -9.93 12.62 14.70
N PRO A 214 -10.69 13.62 14.23
CA PRO A 214 -12.13 13.70 14.52
C PRO A 214 -12.84 12.41 14.07
N THR A 215 -13.87 11.99 14.80
CA THR A 215 -14.69 10.80 14.48
C THR A 215 -15.40 10.89 13.14
N THR A 216 -15.47 12.09 12.55
CA THR A 216 -16.01 12.35 11.22
C THR A 216 -15.03 12.02 10.09
N THR A 217 -13.76 11.73 10.40
CA THR A 217 -12.76 11.35 9.40
C THR A 217 -13.09 9.95 8.88
N THR A 218 -13.46 9.85 7.61
CA THR A 218 -13.86 8.56 7.05
C THR A 218 -12.65 7.86 6.45
N GLN A 219 -12.37 6.66 6.95
CA GLN A 219 -11.30 5.79 6.42
C GLN A 219 -11.63 5.31 5.01
N GLY A 220 -10.63 5.16 4.14
CA GLY A 220 -10.80 4.49 2.85
C GLY A 220 -9.95 5.11 1.73
N ILE A 221 -10.32 4.80 0.49
CA ILE A 221 -9.61 5.28 -0.70
C ILE A 221 -10.25 6.57 -1.21
N TYR A 222 -9.41 7.55 -1.48
CA TYR A 222 -9.78 8.86 -2.02
C TYR A 222 -9.09 9.07 -3.36
N LEU A 223 -9.73 9.82 -4.26
CA LEU A 223 -9.15 10.36 -5.49
C LEU A 223 -9.00 11.85 -5.37
N TYR A 224 -7.88 12.37 -5.82
CA TYR A 224 -7.61 13.79 -5.99
C TYR A 224 -7.38 14.09 -7.46
N ASN A 225 -8.09 15.08 -7.99
CA ASN A 225 -7.90 15.59 -9.35
C ASN A 225 -6.85 16.70 -9.33
N PHE A 226 -5.74 16.53 -10.06
CA PHE A 226 -4.67 17.52 -10.08
C PHE A 226 -5.10 18.86 -10.69
N ALA A 227 -5.97 18.84 -11.70
CA ALA A 227 -6.39 20.04 -12.43
C ALA A 227 -7.46 20.85 -11.66
N THR A 228 -8.52 20.17 -11.20
CA THR A 228 -9.64 20.83 -10.51
C THR A 228 -9.43 20.98 -9.01
N LYS A 229 -8.42 20.30 -8.44
CA LYS A 229 -8.14 20.21 -7.00
C LYS A 229 -9.29 19.66 -6.17
N LYS A 230 -10.22 18.93 -6.82
CA LYS A 230 -11.33 18.26 -6.15
C LYS A 230 -10.88 16.91 -5.60
N THR A 231 -11.44 16.56 -4.45
CA THR A 231 -11.24 15.25 -3.81
C THR A 231 -12.56 14.47 -3.80
N PHE A 232 -12.48 13.18 -4.11
CA PHE A 232 -13.61 12.26 -4.17
C PHE A 232 -13.35 11.07 -3.26
N TYR A 233 -14.35 10.67 -2.49
CA TYR A 233 -14.28 9.48 -1.65
C TYR A 233 -14.92 8.29 -2.39
N LEU A 234 -14.21 7.16 -2.51
CA LEU A 234 -14.68 6.01 -3.29
C LEU A 234 -15.73 5.15 -2.58
N GLY A 235 -15.80 5.17 -1.26
CA GLY A 235 -16.85 4.44 -0.52
C GLY A 235 -16.46 4.02 0.88
N ASN A 236 -17.48 3.78 1.71
CA ASN A 236 -17.39 3.42 3.12
C ASN A 236 -17.05 1.95 3.37
N TYR A 237 -15.94 1.53 2.79
CA TYR A 237 -15.40 0.18 2.91
C TYR A 237 -13.97 0.26 3.47
N PRO A 238 -13.50 -0.78 4.18
CA PRO A 238 -12.15 -0.80 4.74
C PRO A 238 -11.12 -1.17 3.65
N ASP A 239 -11.25 -0.56 2.48
CA ASP A 239 -10.40 -0.78 1.32
C ASP A 239 -9.12 0.06 1.45
N LYS A 240 -7.99 -0.54 1.10
CA LYS A 240 -6.64 0.01 1.25
C LYS A 240 -5.79 -0.32 0.04
N HIS A 241 -4.62 0.32 -0.02
CA HIS A 241 -3.58 0.04 -1.02
C HIS A 241 -4.09 0.11 -2.46
N PRO A 242 -4.62 1.26 -2.89
CA PRO A 242 -5.11 1.41 -4.25
C PRO A 242 -3.97 1.19 -5.26
N THR A 243 -4.26 0.51 -6.37
CA THR A 243 -3.38 0.37 -7.53
C THR A 243 -4.23 0.49 -8.81
N TRP A 244 -3.75 1.25 -9.80
CA TRP A 244 -4.48 1.45 -11.05
C TRP A 244 -4.27 0.29 -12.03
N ASP A 245 -5.27 0.01 -12.87
CA ASP A 245 -5.02 -0.70 -14.12
C ASP A 245 -4.33 0.22 -15.13
N ALA A 246 -3.71 -0.36 -16.15
CA ALA A 246 -2.97 0.39 -17.17
C ALA A 246 -3.83 1.36 -18.00
N ARG A 247 -5.16 1.19 -17.98
CA ARG A 247 -6.11 2.06 -18.69
C ARG A 247 -6.64 3.20 -17.82
N GLY A 248 -6.42 3.15 -16.50
CA GLY A 248 -6.95 4.13 -15.56
C GLY A 248 -8.47 4.02 -15.38
N GLU A 249 -9.05 2.86 -15.64
CA GLU A 249 -10.49 2.58 -15.55
C GLU A 249 -10.82 1.78 -14.29
N LYS A 250 -9.82 1.07 -13.72
CA LYS A 250 -9.99 0.26 -12.53
C LYS A 250 -8.99 0.66 -11.45
N ILE A 251 -9.45 0.66 -10.20
CA ILE A 251 -8.58 0.74 -9.02
C ILE A 251 -8.71 -0.57 -8.26
N PHE A 252 -7.65 -1.38 -8.27
CA PHE A 252 -7.50 -2.55 -7.43
C PHE A 252 -7.24 -2.14 -5.99
N PHE A 253 -7.79 -2.91 -5.05
CA PHE A 253 -7.64 -2.66 -3.63
C PHE A 253 -7.54 -3.97 -2.83
N HIS A 254 -7.05 -3.79 -1.61
CA HIS A 254 -7.08 -4.78 -0.55
C HIS A 254 -8.17 -4.38 0.48
N GLU A 255 -9.24 -5.16 0.59
CA GLU A 255 -10.26 -5.01 1.63
C GLU A 255 -9.74 -5.64 2.92
N GLN A 256 -9.63 -4.88 4.02
CA GLN A 256 -9.18 -5.41 5.31
C GLN A 256 -10.30 -5.28 6.36
N GLY A 257 -11.02 -6.37 6.59
CA GLY A 257 -12.11 -6.47 7.56
C GLY A 257 -11.78 -7.32 8.79
N LYS A 258 -12.78 -7.46 9.66
CA LYS A 258 -12.77 -8.43 10.76
C LYS A 258 -14.04 -9.28 10.72
N MET A 259 -13.90 -10.58 10.95
CA MET A 259 -15.01 -11.50 11.25
C MET A 259 -14.80 -12.04 12.67
N GLY A 260 -15.46 -11.42 13.65
CA GLY A 260 -15.14 -11.63 15.07
C GLY A 260 -13.73 -11.12 15.38
N ASN A 261 -12.86 -11.99 15.91
CA ASN A 261 -11.45 -11.68 16.18
C ASN A 261 -10.51 -11.98 14.99
N ILE A 262 -11.06 -12.50 13.88
CA ILE A 262 -10.28 -12.93 12.73
C ILE A 262 -10.16 -11.75 11.77
N GLU A 263 -8.92 -11.37 11.45
CA GLU A 263 -8.65 -10.45 10.35
C GLU A 263 -8.96 -11.16 9.03
N VAL A 264 -9.92 -10.62 8.27
CA VAL A 264 -10.26 -11.13 6.94
C VAL A 264 -9.84 -10.11 5.94
N ALA A 265 -9.13 -10.56 4.93
CA ALA A 265 -8.70 -9.72 3.85
C ALA A 265 -9.30 -10.23 2.54
N ARG A 266 -9.47 -9.37 1.53
CA ARG A 266 -9.88 -9.74 0.17
C ARG A 266 -9.25 -8.80 -0.85
N ILE A 267 -9.23 -9.22 -2.10
CA ILE A 267 -8.85 -8.34 -3.22
C ILE A 267 -10.12 -7.99 -3.98
N GLY A 268 -10.16 -6.76 -4.47
CA GLY A 268 -11.24 -6.29 -5.30
C GLY A 268 -10.78 -5.18 -6.22
N TYR A 269 -11.72 -4.63 -6.97
CA TYR A 269 -11.52 -3.42 -7.73
C TYR A 269 -12.77 -2.54 -7.77
N TYR A 270 -12.53 -1.24 -7.91
CA TYR A 270 -13.52 -0.28 -8.33
C TYR A 270 -13.47 -0.18 -9.86
N ASP A 271 -14.61 -0.34 -10.51
CA ASP A 271 -14.84 0.03 -11.91
C ASP A 271 -15.32 1.48 -11.94
N LEU A 272 -14.62 2.33 -12.69
CA LEU A 272 -14.81 3.77 -12.67
C LEU A 272 -15.25 4.28 -14.04
N ALA A 273 -16.27 5.14 -14.04
CA ALA A 273 -16.51 6.09 -15.10
C ALA A 273 -15.88 7.43 -14.70
N ILE A 274 -14.74 7.77 -15.31
CA ILE A 274 -13.99 8.98 -15.01
C ILE A 274 -14.21 10.00 -16.13
N SER A 275 -14.60 11.21 -15.75
CA SER A 275 -14.59 12.39 -16.64
C SER A 275 -13.47 13.34 -16.23
N ASN A 276 -13.33 14.50 -16.88
CA ASN A 276 -12.29 15.46 -16.50
C ASN A 276 -12.51 16.04 -15.09
N ASP A 277 -13.76 16.18 -14.64
CA ASP A 277 -14.10 16.94 -13.43
C ASP A 277 -14.87 16.13 -12.39
N ASP A 278 -15.17 14.87 -12.68
CA ASP A 278 -16.03 14.01 -11.87
C ASP A 278 -15.66 12.54 -12.02
N VAL A 279 -15.97 11.76 -10.97
CA VAL A 279 -15.75 10.31 -10.90
C VAL A 279 -17.04 9.66 -10.42
N LYS A 280 -17.51 8.69 -11.20
CA LYS A 280 -18.57 7.79 -10.79
C LYS A 280 -18.00 6.39 -10.61
N VAL A 281 -18.24 5.80 -9.44
CA VAL A 281 -18.03 4.36 -9.22
C VAL A 281 -19.18 3.62 -9.89
N ASN A 282 -18.90 2.93 -11.01
CA ASN A 282 -19.88 2.11 -11.70
C ASN A 282 -20.19 0.86 -10.89
N LYS A 283 -19.13 0.20 -10.41
CA LYS A 283 -19.20 -1.07 -9.70
C LYS A 283 -18.06 -1.18 -8.71
N ARG A 284 -18.33 -1.79 -7.56
CA ARG A 284 -17.29 -2.30 -6.65
C ARG A 284 -17.36 -3.82 -6.67
N VAL A 285 -16.28 -4.46 -7.11
CA VAL A 285 -16.16 -5.92 -7.16
C VAL A 285 -15.19 -6.37 -6.10
N VAL A 286 -15.55 -7.41 -5.36
CA VAL A 286 -14.63 -8.11 -4.46
C VAL A 286 -14.56 -9.54 -4.93
N PHE A 287 -13.35 -10.02 -5.21
CA PHE A 287 -13.13 -11.37 -5.66
C PHE A 287 -13.51 -12.32 -4.52
N ALA A 288 -14.54 -13.14 -4.74
CA ALA A 288 -14.80 -14.27 -3.88
C ALA A 288 -13.63 -15.25 -4.10
N GLY A 289 -12.95 -15.68 -3.03
CA GLY A 289 -12.03 -16.81 -3.15
C GLY A 289 -12.84 -17.97 -3.71
N ALA A 290 -12.59 -18.35 -4.97
CA ALA A 290 -13.44 -19.26 -5.71
C ALA A 290 -13.72 -20.53 -4.89
N GLY A 291 -15.00 -20.83 -4.67
CA GLY A 291 -15.45 -22.09 -4.07
C GLY A 291 -15.25 -22.29 -2.57
N ARG A 292 -14.80 -21.31 -1.77
CA ARG A 292 -14.62 -21.50 -0.32
C ARG A 292 -15.71 -20.80 0.54
N PRO A 293 -16.31 -21.49 1.53
CA PRO A 293 -17.26 -20.88 2.47
C PRO A 293 -16.65 -19.68 3.22
N LEU A 294 -17.50 -18.72 3.59
CA LEU A 294 -17.19 -17.61 4.49
C LEU A 294 -16.59 -18.15 5.81
N GLY A 295 -15.27 -18.15 5.94
CA GLY A 295 -14.54 -18.72 7.09
C GLY A 295 -13.31 -19.55 6.70
N GLU A 296 -13.22 -20.00 5.44
CA GLU A 296 -12.04 -20.69 4.87
C GLU A 296 -11.27 -19.77 3.89
N THR A 297 -11.43 -18.46 4.07
CA THR A 297 -10.90 -17.41 3.20
C THR A 297 -9.43 -17.16 3.47
N TYR A 298 -8.66 -16.97 2.39
CA TYR A 298 -7.29 -16.45 2.46
C TYR A 298 -7.24 -15.16 3.29
N ILE A 299 -6.22 -15.04 4.15
CA ILE A 299 -5.90 -13.77 4.80
C ILE A 299 -4.83 -13.08 3.95
N TYR A 300 -5.28 -12.27 2.99
CA TYR A 300 -4.42 -11.43 2.16
C TYR A 300 -3.77 -10.35 3.04
N GLN A 301 -2.52 -9.97 2.78
CA GLN A 301 -1.83 -9.05 3.71
C GLN A 301 -1.19 -7.84 3.06
N LYS A 302 -1.10 -7.73 1.73
CA LYS A 302 -0.26 -6.67 1.12
C LYS A 302 -0.74 -6.22 -0.26
N HIS A 303 -0.23 -5.04 -0.63
CA HIS A 303 -0.40 -4.29 -1.88
C HIS A 303 -0.58 -5.17 -3.14
N PRO A 304 -1.67 -4.97 -3.90
CA PRO A 304 -1.79 -5.55 -5.23
C PRO A 304 -0.88 -4.82 -6.22
N ALA A 305 -0.27 -5.56 -7.14
CA ALA A 305 0.37 -5.02 -8.32
C ALA A 305 -0.29 -5.58 -9.59
N TYR A 306 -0.65 -4.71 -10.53
CA TYR A 306 -1.28 -5.10 -11.78
C TYR A 306 -0.25 -5.13 -12.91
N HIS A 307 -0.21 -6.22 -13.66
CA HIS A 307 0.69 -6.41 -14.77
C HIS A 307 -0.07 -6.33 -16.09
N ALA A 308 0.14 -5.25 -16.85
CA ALA A 308 -0.64 -4.92 -18.03
C ALA A 308 -0.55 -5.97 -19.15
N GLY A 309 0.66 -6.43 -19.50
CA GLY A 309 0.83 -7.36 -20.63
C GLY A 309 0.27 -8.76 -20.39
N LEU A 310 0.12 -9.17 -19.14
CA LEU A 310 -0.39 -10.50 -18.76
C LEU A 310 -1.82 -10.47 -18.23
N ASN A 311 -2.35 -9.27 -17.95
CA ASN A 311 -3.64 -9.07 -17.28
C ASN A 311 -3.74 -9.86 -15.95
N LEU A 312 -2.63 -9.87 -15.20
CA LEU A 312 -2.51 -10.55 -13.90
C LEU A 312 -2.42 -9.53 -12.77
N VAL A 313 -2.98 -9.88 -11.61
CA VAL A 313 -2.81 -9.15 -10.35
C VAL A 313 -2.00 -10.00 -9.39
N PHE A 314 -0.89 -9.46 -8.87
CA PHE A 314 0.02 -10.12 -7.94
C PHE A 314 -0.15 -9.62 -6.51
N PHE A 315 -0.07 -10.53 -5.54
CA PHE A 315 -0.32 -10.22 -4.13
C PHE A 315 0.17 -11.32 -3.18
N HIS A 316 0.03 -11.09 -1.88
CA HIS A 316 0.35 -12.09 -0.85
C HIS A 316 -0.92 -12.68 -0.25
N ILE A 317 -0.96 -14.01 -0.12
CA ILE A 317 -2.00 -14.78 0.56
C ILE A 317 -1.45 -15.42 1.83
N LYS A 318 -2.34 -15.74 2.76
CA LYS A 318 -2.09 -16.71 3.83
C LYS A 318 -3.10 -17.84 3.69
N GLU A 319 -2.62 -19.08 3.75
CA GLU A 319 -3.45 -20.27 3.76
C GLU A 319 -3.50 -20.88 5.17
N GLY A 320 -4.67 -21.36 5.59
CA GLY A 320 -4.82 -22.21 6.78
C GLY A 320 -6.06 -21.90 7.64
N LYS A 321 -6.77 -22.95 8.08
CA LYS A 321 -7.87 -22.88 9.06
C LYS A 321 -7.38 -22.38 10.44
N ASP A 322 -6.14 -22.69 10.79
CA ASP A 322 -5.53 -22.33 12.08
C ASP A 322 -5.02 -20.88 12.14
N CYS A 323 -5.08 -20.14 11.03
CA CYS A 323 -4.70 -18.72 11.02
C CYS A 323 -5.66 -17.82 11.81
N ALA A 324 -6.85 -18.32 12.12
CA ALA A 324 -7.80 -17.68 13.00
C ALA A 324 -7.39 -17.74 14.49
N THR A 325 -6.58 -18.72 14.89
CA THR A 325 -6.32 -19.05 16.30
C THR A 325 -4.83 -19.03 16.69
N ASP A 326 -3.90 -19.33 15.79
CA ASP A 326 -2.49 -19.61 16.15
C ASP A 326 -1.50 -18.43 15.95
N GLY A 327 -2.00 -17.24 15.64
CA GLY A 327 -1.18 -16.03 15.55
C GLY A 327 -0.08 -16.11 14.45
N PRO A 328 1.13 -15.57 14.68
CA PRO A 328 2.10 -15.23 13.62
C PRO A 328 2.75 -16.40 12.85
N LYS A 329 2.33 -17.66 13.05
CA LYS A 329 2.93 -18.86 12.42
C LYS A 329 2.39 -19.20 11.02
N CYS A 330 1.44 -18.44 10.49
CA CYS A 330 0.88 -18.71 9.15
C CYS A 330 1.88 -18.52 8.00
N HIS A 331 1.90 -19.48 7.08
CA HIS A 331 2.66 -19.38 5.83
C HIS A 331 2.10 -18.22 4.99
N LYS A 332 2.97 -17.27 4.65
CA LYS A 332 2.65 -16.21 3.68
C LYS A 332 3.10 -16.72 2.32
N ALA A 333 2.16 -17.00 1.43
CA ALA A 333 2.48 -17.35 0.05
C ALA A 333 2.29 -16.14 -0.87
N PHE A 334 3.01 -16.14 -1.98
CA PHE A 334 2.86 -15.17 -3.04
C PHE A 334 1.91 -15.76 -4.09
N ALA A 335 1.03 -14.96 -4.69
CA ALA A 335 0.02 -15.47 -5.60
C ALA A 335 -0.28 -14.50 -6.74
N ALA A 336 -0.79 -15.05 -7.83
CA ALA A 336 -1.36 -14.31 -8.95
C ALA A 336 -2.85 -14.61 -9.10
N TYR A 337 -3.55 -13.68 -9.71
CA TYR A 337 -4.95 -13.81 -10.10
C TYR A 337 -5.13 -13.26 -11.51
N SER A 338 -5.87 -14.00 -12.35
CA SER A 338 -6.14 -13.60 -13.73
C SER A 338 -7.40 -12.77 -13.83
N MET A 339 -7.27 -11.60 -14.46
CA MET A 339 -8.41 -10.75 -14.81
C MET A 339 -9.11 -11.20 -16.09
N ASP A 340 -8.47 -12.05 -16.90
CA ASP A 340 -9.10 -12.69 -18.05
C ASP A 340 -10.12 -13.75 -17.60
N ASN A 341 -9.93 -14.34 -16.41
CA ASN A 341 -10.78 -15.40 -15.89
C ASN A 341 -11.01 -15.28 -14.37
N PRO A 342 -11.85 -14.32 -13.93
CA PRO A 342 -12.02 -13.99 -12.51
C PRO A 342 -12.70 -15.09 -11.68
N LYS A 343 -13.21 -16.15 -12.33
CA LYS A 343 -13.83 -17.28 -11.63
C LYS A 343 -12.82 -18.29 -11.12
N HIS A 344 -11.58 -18.27 -11.62
CA HIS A 344 -10.55 -19.21 -11.22
C HIS A 344 -9.95 -18.83 -9.86
N ALA A 345 -9.57 -19.86 -9.10
CA ALA A 345 -8.81 -19.67 -7.87
C ALA A 345 -7.45 -19.02 -8.19
N PRO A 346 -6.90 -18.21 -7.27
CA PRO A 346 -5.56 -17.68 -7.44
C PRO A 346 -4.52 -18.81 -7.54
N VAL A 347 -3.48 -18.58 -8.33
CA VAL A 347 -2.33 -19.49 -8.46
C VAL A 347 -1.28 -19.10 -7.43
N GLU A 348 -0.87 -20.05 -6.59
CA GLU A 348 0.23 -19.83 -5.66
C GLU A 348 1.57 -19.93 -6.41
N ILE A 349 2.43 -18.95 -6.17
CA ILE A 349 3.75 -18.81 -6.76
C ILE A 349 4.80 -19.11 -5.71
N LYS A 350 5.62 -20.13 -5.97
CA LYS A 350 6.84 -20.43 -5.21
C LYS A 350 8.04 -19.82 -5.93
N LEU A 351 8.78 -18.96 -5.24
CA LEU A 351 9.97 -18.32 -5.79
C LEU A 351 11.25 -19.01 -5.28
N ALA A 352 12.17 -19.28 -6.19
CA ALA A 352 13.54 -19.72 -5.88
C ALA A 352 14.55 -18.78 -6.51
N TYR A 353 15.56 -18.33 -5.75
CA TYR A 353 16.65 -17.47 -6.21
C TYR A 353 17.97 -18.24 -6.19
N LYS A 354 18.60 -18.44 -7.36
CA LYS A 354 19.83 -19.25 -7.51
C LYS A 354 19.71 -20.65 -6.89
N GLY A 355 18.53 -21.27 -7.03
CA GLY A 355 18.22 -22.58 -6.45
C GLY A 355 17.81 -22.54 -4.97
N ASP A 356 18.00 -21.43 -4.26
CA ASP A 356 17.57 -21.28 -2.87
C ASP A 356 16.14 -20.74 -2.77
N LYS A 357 15.32 -21.34 -1.91
CA LYS A 357 13.95 -20.88 -1.67
C LYS A 357 13.94 -19.44 -1.14
N VAL A 358 13.08 -18.60 -1.72
CA VAL A 358 12.73 -17.30 -1.14
C VAL A 358 11.73 -17.55 0.00
N ALA A 359 12.19 -17.48 1.24
CA ALA A 359 11.38 -17.82 2.43
C ALA A 359 10.31 -16.77 2.74
N HIS A 360 10.59 -15.50 2.42
CA HIS A 360 9.67 -14.41 2.67
C HIS A 360 9.68 -13.44 1.50
N THR A 361 8.51 -13.05 1.05
CA THR A 361 8.31 -11.93 0.14
C THR A 361 7.53 -10.82 0.84
N GLN A 362 7.80 -9.60 0.43
CA GLN A 362 7.11 -8.40 0.86
C GLN A 362 7.00 -7.46 -0.33
N HIS A 363 5.84 -6.82 -0.47
CA HIS A 363 5.56 -5.72 -1.40
C HIS A 363 6.00 -5.96 -2.85
N VAL A 364 5.05 -5.98 -3.76
CA VAL A 364 5.32 -6.19 -5.18
C VAL A 364 4.94 -4.95 -5.97
N ASP A 365 5.62 -4.74 -7.09
CA ASP A 365 5.28 -3.71 -8.06
C ASP A 365 5.73 -4.11 -9.47
N VAL A 366 5.10 -3.53 -10.48
CA VAL A 366 5.36 -3.76 -11.91
C VAL A 366 5.29 -2.41 -12.60
N SER A 367 6.10 -2.17 -13.64
CA SER A 367 5.94 -0.95 -14.44
C SER A 367 4.72 -1.02 -15.36
N GLU A 368 4.42 0.08 -16.03
CA GLU A 368 3.33 0.13 -17.02
C GLU A 368 3.73 -0.53 -18.36
N GLN A 369 5.00 -0.91 -18.53
CA GLN A 369 5.47 -1.59 -19.74
C GLN A 369 4.86 -3.01 -19.83
N PRO A 370 4.31 -3.42 -21.00
CA PRO A 370 3.69 -4.73 -21.14
C PRO A 370 4.61 -5.92 -20.88
N ASP A 371 5.90 -5.79 -21.13
CA ASP A 371 6.95 -6.80 -20.95
C ASP A 371 7.80 -6.56 -19.69
N SER A 372 7.30 -5.73 -18.77
CA SER A 372 8.00 -5.40 -17.53
C SER A 372 8.22 -6.63 -16.66
N PRO A 373 9.39 -6.77 -16.01
CA PRO A 373 9.52 -7.74 -14.94
C PRO A 373 8.70 -7.33 -13.71
N LEU A 374 8.38 -8.30 -12.86
CA LEU A 374 7.79 -8.09 -11.55
C LEU A 374 8.90 -7.84 -10.53
N TYR A 375 8.81 -6.76 -9.77
CA TYR A 375 9.78 -6.42 -8.72
C TYR A 375 9.20 -6.68 -7.34
N LEU A 376 10.01 -7.25 -6.44
CA LEU A 376 9.58 -7.57 -5.09
C LEU A 376 10.72 -7.53 -4.08
N ILE A 377 10.41 -7.28 -2.81
CA ILE A 377 11.39 -7.40 -1.72
C ILE A 377 11.30 -8.82 -1.16
N GLY A 378 12.37 -9.60 -1.28
CA GLY A 378 12.45 -10.99 -0.80
C GLY A 378 13.55 -11.21 0.24
N ARG A 379 13.38 -12.20 1.11
CA ARG A 379 14.46 -12.79 1.92
C ARG A 379 14.69 -14.22 1.44
N VAL A 380 15.89 -14.44 0.92
CA VAL A 380 16.37 -15.77 0.49
C VAL A 380 16.75 -16.58 1.73
N ASN A 381 16.49 -17.88 1.71
CA ASN A 381 16.91 -18.77 2.80
C ASN A 381 18.42 -18.64 3.06
N GLY A 382 18.81 -18.60 4.34
CA GLY A 382 20.20 -18.40 4.75
C GLY A 382 20.63 -16.92 4.84
N ASP A 383 19.90 -16.00 4.20
CA ASP A 383 20.21 -14.57 4.25
C ASP A 383 19.44 -13.84 5.37
N LYS A 384 20.15 -12.96 6.08
CA LYS A 384 19.56 -12.09 7.12
C LYS A 384 18.97 -10.79 6.55
N ALA A 385 19.41 -10.39 5.36
CA ALA A 385 19.06 -9.14 4.70
C ALA A 385 17.89 -9.31 3.72
N GLY A 386 17.12 -8.24 3.52
CA GLY A 386 16.18 -8.17 2.42
C GLY A 386 16.92 -7.94 1.09
N LYS A 387 16.36 -8.44 0.00
CA LYS A 387 16.85 -8.23 -1.36
C LYS A 387 15.72 -7.69 -2.22
N LEU A 388 16.04 -6.74 -3.07
CA LEU A 388 15.18 -6.41 -4.20
C LEU A 388 15.41 -7.47 -5.29
N LEU A 389 14.38 -8.24 -5.60
CA LEU A 389 14.35 -9.30 -6.60
C LEU A 389 13.50 -8.85 -7.80
N SER A 390 13.86 -9.31 -8.99
CA SER A 390 13.03 -9.19 -10.19
C SER A 390 12.70 -10.58 -10.75
N VAL A 391 11.46 -10.76 -11.21
CA VAL A 391 10.98 -11.95 -11.92
C VAL A 391 10.67 -11.52 -13.34
N ASP A 392 11.29 -12.15 -14.33
CA ASP A 392 11.17 -11.72 -15.71
C ASP A 392 9.81 -12.04 -16.33
N TYR A 393 9.51 -11.34 -17.42
CA TYR A 393 8.26 -11.50 -18.13
C TYR A 393 8.04 -12.94 -18.64
N ALA A 394 9.10 -13.63 -19.06
CA ALA A 394 9.01 -15.00 -19.57
C ALA A 394 8.58 -16.00 -18.49
N ALA A 395 9.08 -15.88 -17.26
CA ALA A 395 8.61 -16.69 -16.13
C ALA A 395 7.16 -16.35 -15.77
N LEU A 396 6.79 -15.06 -15.81
CA LEU A 396 5.42 -14.64 -15.53
C LEU A 396 4.41 -15.13 -16.59
N GLN A 397 4.84 -15.29 -17.85
CA GLN A 397 4.01 -15.90 -18.90
C GLN A 397 3.62 -17.33 -18.57
N GLN A 398 4.52 -18.12 -17.96
CA GLN A 398 4.21 -19.50 -17.56
C GLN A 398 3.05 -19.53 -16.54
N VAL A 399 3.03 -18.58 -15.59
CA VAL A 399 1.92 -18.42 -14.64
C VAL A 399 0.62 -18.04 -15.35
N ARG A 400 0.68 -17.18 -16.37
CA ARG A 400 -0.50 -16.83 -17.17
C ARG A 400 -1.07 -18.05 -17.87
N ASP A 401 -0.21 -18.87 -18.48
CA ASP A 401 -0.62 -20.05 -19.23
C ASP A 401 -1.32 -21.09 -18.32
N GLU A 402 -0.95 -21.19 -17.05
CA GLU A 402 -1.65 -22.02 -16.06
C GLU A 402 -3.10 -21.62 -15.78
N PHE A 403 -3.49 -20.38 -16.07
CA PHE A 403 -4.90 -19.95 -15.99
C PHE A 403 -5.71 -20.31 -17.24
N ASN A 404 -5.03 -20.56 -18.36
CA ASN A 404 -5.65 -20.89 -19.66
C ASN A 404 -5.77 -22.41 -19.88
N HIS A 405 -5.17 -23.20 -19.01
CA HIS A 405 -5.21 -24.67 -18.97
C HIS A 405 -5.88 -25.15 -17.68
#